data_AF-A0A2M7VCI2-F1
#
_entry.id   AF-A0A2M7VCI2-F1
#
_cell.length_a   1.000
_cell.length_b   1.000
_cell.length_c   1.000
_cell.angle_alpha   90.00
_cell.angle_beta   90.00
_cell.angle_gamma   90.00
#
_symmetry.space_group_name_H-M   'P 1'
#
loop_
_entity.id
_entity.type
_entity.pdbx_description
1 polymer ?
#
loop_
_entity_poly.entity_id
_entity_poly.type
_entity_poly.pdbx_seq_one_letter_code
_entity_poly.pdbx_strand_id
1 'polypeptide(L)'
;MILYHNNGEREIVYEYDTTVVVDSIKQYLKEIGQHPLLTAVQEIDLAKKIEAKDIKAKHELTESNLRLVVSIAKRYHCESMGLLDLIQEGSFGLIRAVEKFDWRRGHKFSTYATWWIKQTITRAIADKERGIRVPVH
;
A
#
# COMPACT_ATOMS: atom_id res chain seq x y z
N MET A 1 10.82 -28.58 -3.79
CA MET A 1 11.25 -29.99 -4.00
C MET A 1 9.99 -30.83 -4.25
N ILE A 2 9.90 -31.65 -5.31
CA ILE A 2 8.67 -32.43 -5.57
C ILE A 2 8.55 -33.55 -4.54
N LEU A 3 7.58 -33.45 -3.62
CA LEU A 3 7.19 -34.55 -2.74
C LEU A 3 5.90 -35.16 -3.28
N TYR A 4 5.96 -36.47 -3.54
CA TYR A 4 4.82 -37.27 -3.98
C TYR A 4 3.89 -37.55 -2.79
N HIS A 5 2.58 -37.37 -2.99
CA HIS A 5 1.58 -38.14 -2.26
C HIS A 5 0.66 -38.89 -3.23
N ASN A 6 0.19 -40.02 -2.72
CA ASN A 6 -0.24 -41.22 -3.40
C ASN A 6 -1.59 -41.13 -4.14
N ASN A 7 -1.63 -40.46 -5.29
CA ASN A 7 -2.62 -40.68 -6.36
C ASN A 7 -2.11 -40.00 -7.64
N GLY A 8 -2.15 -40.68 -8.78
CA GLY A 8 -1.45 -40.33 -10.04
C GLY A 8 -1.79 -39.00 -10.74
N GLU A 9 -2.24 -37.97 -10.03
CA GLU A 9 -2.43 -36.62 -10.55
C GLU A 9 -1.22 -35.74 -10.22
N ARG A 10 -0.68 -35.08 -11.25
CA ARG A 10 0.43 -34.12 -11.10
C ARG A 10 -0.12 -32.81 -10.54
N GLU A 11 -0.13 -32.65 -9.23
CA GLU A 11 -0.23 -31.31 -8.63
C GLU A 11 1.16 -30.68 -8.56
N ILE A 12 1.35 -29.57 -9.29
CA ILE A 12 2.52 -28.72 -9.12
C ILE A 12 2.34 -27.98 -7.80
N VAL A 13 2.84 -28.54 -6.71
CA VAL A 13 2.95 -27.84 -5.43
C VAL A 13 4.12 -26.87 -5.55
N TYR A 14 3.82 -25.61 -5.86
CA TYR A 14 4.79 -24.52 -5.74
C TYR A 14 5.08 -24.34 -4.24
N GLU A 15 6.20 -24.89 -3.80
CA GLU A 15 6.78 -24.56 -2.51
C GLU A 15 7.14 -23.07 -2.55
N TYR A 16 6.25 -22.23 -2.00
CA TYR A 16 6.42 -20.79 -2.01
C TYR A 16 7.62 -20.46 -1.12
N ASP A 17 8.74 -20.13 -1.75
CA ASP A 17 9.97 -19.85 -1.03
C ASP A 17 9.79 -18.58 -0.20
N THR A 18 9.54 -18.78 1.08
CA THR A 18 9.34 -17.71 2.05
C THR A 18 10.58 -16.80 2.12
N THR A 19 11.77 -17.31 1.75
CA THR A 19 13.00 -16.50 1.71
C THR A 19 12.93 -15.43 0.61
N VAL A 20 12.44 -15.78 -0.59
CA VAL A 20 12.27 -14.84 -1.72
C VAL A 20 11.30 -13.71 -1.36
N VAL A 21 10.20 -14.04 -0.66
CA VAL A 21 9.19 -13.06 -0.22
C VAL A 21 9.78 -12.11 0.81
N VAL A 22 10.47 -12.65 1.81
CA VAL A 22 11.12 -11.88 2.86
C VAL A 22 12.17 -10.94 2.27
N ASP A 23 12.94 -11.40 1.29
CA ASP A 23 13.94 -10.58 0.62
C ASP A 23 13.32 -9.51 -0.28
N SER A 24 12.18 -9.79 -0.91
CA SER A 24 11.40 -8.80 -1.65
C SER A 24 10.88 -7.68 -0.74
N ILE A 25 10.39 -8.03 0.45
CA ILE A 25 9.96 -7.05 1.47
C ILE A 25 11.15 -6.21 1.94
N LYS A 26 12.29 -6.83 2.23
CA LYS A 26 13.51 -6.09 2.66
C LYS A 26 13.96 -5.10 1.59
N GLN A 27 14.00 -5.53 0.33
CA GLN A 27 14.39 -4.67 -0.79
C GLN A 27 13.42 -3.48 -0.93
N TYR A 28 12.12 -3.73 -0.89
CA TYR A 28 11.11 -2.67 -0.91
C TYR A 28 11.26 -1.67 0.25
N LEU A 29 11.45 -2.17 1.49
CA LEU A 29 11.66 -1.30 2.65
C LEU A 29 12.92 -0.44 2.54
N LYS A 30 13.97 -0.98 1.93
CA LYS A 30 15.22 -0.23 1.66
C LYS A 30 15.00 0.88 0.64
N GLU A 31 14.24 0.62 -0.42
CA GLU A 31 13.92 1.57 -1.49
C GLU A 31 13.09 2.75 -0.95
N ILE A 32 11.97 2.47 -0.28
CA ILE A 32 11.12 3.55 0.28
C ILE A 32 11.82 4.34 1.40
N GLY A 33 12.85 3.74 2.01
CA GLY A 33 13.70 4.38 3.01
C GLY A 33 14.65 5.44 2.45
N GLN A 34 14.90 5.45 1.14
CA GLN A 34 15.77 6.44 0.48
C GLN A 34 15.09 7.80 0.30
N HIS A 35 13.76 7.85 0.30
CA HIS A 35 13.02 9.09 0.11
C HIS A 35 12.97 9.89 1.42
N PRO A 36 13.38 11.17 1.41
CA PRO A 36 13.39 12.00 2.61
C PRO A 36 11.96 12.29 3.09
N LEU A 37 11.83 12.51 4.41
CA LEU A 37 10.58 12.96 5.02
C LEU A 37 10.33 14.42 4.65
N LEU A 38 9.07 14.74 4.33
CA LEU A 38 8.65 16.08 4.00
C LEU A 38 8.30 16.87 5.27
N THR A 39 8.64 18.16 5.25
CA THR A 39 8.12 19.14 6.21
C THR A 39 6.72 19.60 5.79
N ALA A 40 5.96 20.18 6.72
CA ALA A 40 4.64 20.71 6.43
C ALA A 40 4.66 21.77 5.30
N VAL A 41 5.72 22.57 5.20
CA VAL A 41 5.88 23.57 4.13
C VAL A 41 6.07 22.87 2.78
N GLN A 42 6.91 21.84 2.72
CA GLN A 42 7.10 21.04 1.51
C GLN A 42 5.82 20.30 1.09
N GLU A 43 5.05 19.77 2.04
CA GLU A 43 3.74 19.16 1.75
C GLU A 43 2.81 20.17 1.06
N ILE A 44 2.76 21.40 1.55
CA ILE A 44 1.94 22.48 0.97
C ILE A 44 2.43 22.84 -0.44
N ASP A 45 3.74 22.99 -0.63
CA ASP A 45 4.31 23.37 -1.92
C ASP A 45 4.10 22.30 -2.99
N LEU A 46 4.25 21.02 -2.62
CA LEU A 46 3.92 19.90 -3.50
C LEU A 46 2.43 19.86 -3.81
N ALA A 47 1.55 20.06 -2.81
CA ALA A 47 0.10 20.10 -3.03
C ALA A 47 -0.32 21.18 -4.03
N LYS A 48 0.27 22.38 -3.95
CA LYS A 48 0.03 23.46 -4.95
C LYS A 48 0.46 23.06 -6.36
N LYS A 49 1.60 22.39 -6.51
CA LYS A 49 2.07 21.89 -7.81
C LYS A 49 1.17 20.78 -8.34
N ILE A 50 0.65 19.91 -7.46
CA ILE A 50 -0.30 18.87 -7.83
C ILE A 50 -1.61 19.46 -8.34
N GLU A 51 -2.11 20.56 -7.75
CA GLU A 51 -3.28 21.31 -8.29
C GLU A 51 -3.02 21.82 -9.72
N ALA A 52 -1.77 22.19 -10.02
CA ALA A 52 -1.31 22.53 -11.37
C ALA A 52 -1.02 21.31 -12.27
N LYS A 53 -1.44 20.10 -11.87
CA LYS A 53 -1.24 18.82 -12.58
C LYS A 53 0.23 18.41 -12.75
N ASP A 54 1.11 18.85 -11.85
CA ASP A 54 2.50 18.39 -11.84
C ASP A 54 2.60 16.93 -11.38
N ILE A 55 2.91 16.05 -12.34
CA ILE A 55 3.07 14.62 -12.12
C ILE A 55 4.27 14.36 -11.20
N LYS A 56 5.38 15.11 -11.34
CA LYS A 56 6.56 14.90 -10.51
C LYS A 56 6.26 15.22 -9.05
N ALA A 57 5.52 16.30 -8.79
CA ALA A 57 5.11 16.64 -7.44
C ALA A 57 4.18 15.58 -6.82
N LYS A 58 3.29 14.97 -7.63
CA LYS A 58 2.46 13.85 -7.20
C LYS A 58 3.30 12.63 -6.81
N HIS A 59 4.29 12.28 -7.64
CA HIS A 59 5.22 11.18 -7.36
C HIS A 59 6.02 11.44 -6.08
N GLU A 60 6.61 12.63 -5.95
CA GLU A 60 7.41 13.01 -4.78
C GLU A 60 6.59 12.97 -3.48
N LEU A 61 5.38 13.54 -3.48
CA LEU A 61 4.50 13.48 -2.30
C LEU A 61 4.08 12.04 -1.96
N THR A 62 3.90 11.18 -2.97
CA THR A 62 3.57 9.77 -2.76
C THR A 62 4.75 9.01 -2.16
N GLU A 63 5.93 9.09 -2.78
CA GLU A 63 7.13 8.33 -2.42
C GLU A 63 7.62 8.66 -1.01
N SER A 64 7.65 9.95 -0.65
CA SER A 64 8.00 10.39 0.71
C SER A 64 7.05 9.89 1.80
N ASN A 65 5.84 9.42 1.43
CA ASN A 65 4.83 8.93 2.36
C ASN A 65 4.61 7.40 2.31
N LEU A 66 5.37 6.64 1.52
CA LEU A 66 5.25 5.18 1.47
C LEU A 66 5.53 4.50 2.82
N ARG A 67 6.43 5.08 3.62
CA ARG A 67 6.70 4.60 5.00
C ARG A 67 5.46 4.64 5.89
N LEU A 68 4.58 5.62 5.70
CA LEU A 68 3.30 5.71 6.42
C LEU A 68 2.41 4.53 6.05
N VAL A 69 2.30 4.18 4.77
CA VAL A 69 1.52 3.03 4.29
C VAL A 69 1.97 1.74 4.98
N VAL A 70 3.28 1.46 4.97
CA VAL A 70 3.84 0.29 5.64
C VAL A 70 3.51 0.29 7.13
N SER A 71 3.66 1.42 7.82
CA SER A 71 3.37 1.54 9.25
C SER A 71 1.90 1.25 9.59
N ILE A 72 0.99 1.53 8.65
CA ILE A 72 -0.44 1.28 8.80
C ILE A 72 -0.76 -0.18 8.44
N ALA A 73 -0.28 -0.65 7.30
CA ALA A 73 -0.52 -2.01 6.78
C ALA A 73 -0.03 -3.09 7.75
N LYS A 74 1.09 -2.88 8.43
CA LYS A 74 1.63 -3.79 9.46
C LYS A 74 0.68 -4.09 10.62
N ARG A 75 -0.37 -3.29 10.83
CA ARG A 75 -1.37 -3.53 11.88
C ARG A 75 -2.54 -4.40 11.41
N TYR A 76 -2.59 -4.72 10.12
CA TYR A 76 -3.61 -5.58 9.53
C TYR A 76 -3.00 -6.95 9.25
N HIS A 77 -3.73 -7.98 9.64
CA HIS A 77 -3.38 -9.38 9.41
C HIS A 77 -4.66 -10.11 8.99
N CYS A 78 -4.60 -10.85 7.88
CA CYS A 78 -5.68 -11.71 7.42
C CYS A 78 -5.09 -12.86 6.59
N GLU A 79 -5.71 -14.04 6.64
CA GLU A 79 -5.23 -15.24 5.96
C GLU A 79 -5.26 -15.11 4.42
N SER A 80 -6.22 -14.33 3.90
CA SER A 80 -6.45 -14.15 2.47
C SER A 80 -5.51 -13.15 1.79
N MET A 81 -4.71 -12.39 2.55
CA MET A 81 -3.89 -11.32 2.00
C MET A 81 -2.58 -11.15 2.78
N GLY A 82 -1.46 -11.28 2.07
CA GLY A 82 -0.12 -11.05 2.63
C GLY A 82 0.19 -9.57 2.86
N LEU A 83 1.27 -9.30 3.61
CA LEU A 83 1.70 -7.92 3.91
C LEU A 83 1.98 -7.09 2.65
N LEU A 84 2.57 -7.68 1.60
CA LEU A 84 2.82 -6.98 0.34
C LEU A 84 1.52 -6.53 -0.31
N ASP A 85 0.52 -7.40 -0.40
CA ASP A 85 -0.80 -7.04 -0.93
C ASP A 85 -1.46 -5.91 -0.11
N LEU A 86 -1.39 -5.97 1.22
CA LEU A 86 -1.90 -4.90 2.09
C LEU A 86 -1.19 -3.56 1.85
N ILE A 87 0.12 -3.60 1.62
CA ILE A 87 0.92 -2.41 1.25
C ILE A 87 0.48 -1.87 -0.10
N GLN A 88 0.24 -2.73 -1.09
CA GLN A 88 -0.24 -2.31 -2.41
C GLN A 88 -1.63 -1.65 -2.32
N GLU A 89 -2.57 -2.27 -1.60
CA GLU A 89 -3.92 -1.72 -1.37
C GLU A 89 -3.88 -0.40 -0.58
N GLY A 90 -3.00 -0.30 0.41
CA GLY A 90 -2.74 0.94 1.13
C GLY A 90 -2.13 2.02 0.25
N SER A 91 -1.27 1.66 -0.70
CA SER A 91 -0.64 2.58 -1.65
C SER A 91 -1.67 3.18 -2.62
N PHE A 92 -2.68 2.42 -3.05
CA PHE A 92 -3.81 2.98 -3.79
C PHE A 92 -4.60 3.99 -2.96
N GLY A 93 -4.78 3.74 -1.66
CA GLY A 93 -5.36 4.69 -0.72
C GLY A 93 -4.54 5.98 -0.61
N LEU A 94 -3.21 5.84 -0.50
CA LEU A 94 -2.30 6.97 -0.45
C LEU A 94 -2.38 7.83 -1.72
N ILE A 95 -2.36 7.22 -2.91
CA ILE A 95 -2.45 7.96 -4.18
C ILE A 95 -3.75 8.77 -4.25
N ARG A 96 -4.88 8.19 -3.82
CA ARG A 96 -6.16 8.92 -3.73
C ARG A 96 -6.12 10.07 -2.73
N ALA A 97 -5.41 9.88 -1.61
CA ALA A 97 -5.21 10.95 -0.64
C ALA A 97 -4.39 12.11 -1.24
N VAL A 98 -3.32 11.79 -1.98
CA VAL A 98 -2.50 12.78 -2.70
C VAL A 98 -3.33 13.58 -3.70
N GLU A 99 -4.18 12.91 -4.48
CA GLU A 99 -5.05 13.56 -5.48
C GLU A 99 -6.10 14.50 -4.87
N LYS A 100 -6.52 14.23 -3.63
CA LYS A 100 -7.64 14.93 -2.97
C LYS A 100 -7.21 15.76 -1.78
N PHE A 101 -5.90 15.94 -1.56
CA PHE A 101 -5.42 16.66 -0.40
C PHE A 101 -5.65 18.16 -0.56
N ASP A 102 -6.31 18.77 0.43
CA ASP A 102 -6.51 20.21 0.49
C ASP A 102 -5.67 20.81 1.62
N TRP A 103 -4.59 21.47 1.23
CA TRP A 103 -3.64 22.10 2.14
C TRP A 103 -4.23 23.33 2.86
N ARG A 104 -5.31 23.92 2.35
CA ARG A 104 -5.96 25.11 2.92
C ARG A 104 -6.66 24.82 4.24
N ARG A 105 -6.96 23.54 4.52
CA ARG A 105 -7.58 23.07 5.76
C ARG A 105 -6.65 23.06 6.98
N GLY A 106 -5.34 23.28 6.78
CA GLY A 106 -4.38 23.42 7.89
C GLY A 106 -4.03 22.11 8.63
N HIS A 107 -4.48 20.95 8.14
CA HIS A 107 -4.09 19.65 8.68
C HIS A 107 -2.88 19.08 7.93
N LYS A 108 -2.01 18.37 8.66
CA LYS A 108 -0.88 17.64 8.06
C LYS A 108 -1.38 16.59 7.07
N PHE A 109 -0.64 16.37 6.00
CA PHE A 109 -1.00 15.38 4.98
C PHE A 109 -1.18 13.97 5.56
N SER A 110 -0.27 13.55 6.45
CA SER A 110 -0.32 12.24 7.12
C SER A 110 -1.62 11.95 7.86
N THR A 111 -2.26 12.98 8.43
CA THR A 111 -3.56 12.83 9.12
C THR A 111 -4.66 12.46 8.13
N TYR A 112 -4.71 13.16 6.99
CA TYR A 112 -5.67 12.90 5.93
C TYR A 112 -5.42 11.56 5.23
N ALA A 113 -4.16 11.27 4.89
CA ALA A 113 -3.77 10.04 4.22
C ALA A 113 -4.10 8.79 5.05
N THR A 114 -3.98 8.87 6.38
CA THR A 114 -4.29 7.74 7.28
C THR A 114 -5.71 7.20 7.09
N TRP A 115 -6.70 8.07 6.90
CA TRP A 115 -8.08 7.62 6.67
C TRP A 115 -8.22 6.85 5.36
N TRP A 116 -7.67 7.40 4.26
CA TRP A 116 -7.72 6.76 2.95
C TRP A 116 -7.00 5.41 2.91
N ILE A 117 -5.83 5.31 3.54
CA ILE A 117 -5.05 4.07 3.60
C ILE A 117 -5.82 3.00 4.37
N LYS A 118 -6.36 3.33 5.55
CA LYS A 118 -7.16 2.38 6.35
C LYS A 118 -8.41 1.95 5.59
N GLN A 119 -9.08 2.88 4.91
CA GLN A 119 -10.30 2.62 4.16
C GLN A 119 -10.05 1.64 3.01
N THR A 120 -9.01 1.84 2.21
CA THR A 120 -8.72 0.94 1.07
C THR A 120 -8.28 -0.44 1.53
N ILE A 121 -7.42 -0.53 2.54
CA ILE A 121 -7.01 -1.81 3.13
C ILE A 121 -8.22 -2.59 3.64
N THR A 122 -9.06 -1.95 4.47
CA THR A 122 -10.24 -2.60 5.06
C THR A 122 -11.22 -3.07 3.99
N ARG A 123 -11.43 -2.23 2.95
CA ARG A 123 -12.26 -2.60 1.81
C ARG A 123 -11.68 -3.79 1.04
N ALA A 124 -10.38 -3.80 0.76
CA ALA A 124 -9.75 -4.87 0.01
C ALA A 124 -9.80 -6.22 0.75
N ILE A 125 -9.64 -6.21 2.08
CA ILE A 125 -9.81 -7.41 2.92
C ILE A 125 -11.26 -7.93 2.77
N ALA A 126 -12.25 -7.05 2.96
CA ALA A 126 -13.66 -7.42 2.87
C ALA A 126 -14.09 -7.90 1.47
N ASP A 127 -13.43 -7.41 0.41
CA ASP A 127 -13.66 -7.83 -0.97
C ASP A 127 -13.01 -9.20 -1.28
N LYS A 128 -11.81 -9.50 -0.73
CA LYS A 128 -11.12 -10.79 -0.94
C LYS A 128 -11.69 -11.92 -0.07
N GLU A 129 -12.20 -11.65 1.12
CA GLU A 129 -12.81 -12.68 1.99
C GLU A 129 -14.14 -13.20 1.46
N ARG A 130 -14.81 -12.43 0.60
CA ARG A 130 -16.03 -12.88 -0.09
C ARG A 130 -15.64 -13.52 -1.41
N GLY A 131 -15.51 -14.85 -1.44
CA GLY A 131 -15.19 -15.63 -2.65
C GLY A 131 -16.14 -15.43 -3.84
N ILE A 132 -17.27 -14.74 -3.64
CA ILE A 132 -18.17 -14.25 -4.69
C ILE A 132 -18.45 -12.76 -4.44
N ARG A 133 -18.09 -11.92 -5.41
CA ARG A 133 -18.22 -10.45 -5.36
C ARG A 133 -19.68 -10.03 -5.43
N VAL A 134 -20.24 -9.60 -4.31
CA VAL A 134 -21.58 -8.97 -4.24
C VAL A 134 -21.39 -7.47 -3.97
N PRO A 135 -22.00 -6.57 -4.76
CA PRO A 135 -21.75 -5.14 -4.64
C PRO A 135 -22.35 -4.55 -3.35
N VAL A 136 -21.58 -3.67 -2.70
CA VAL A 136 -21.98 -2.96 -1.48
C VAL A 136 -22.76 -1.70 -1.90
N HIS A 137 -24.08 -1.70 -1.67
CA HIS A 137 -24.97 -0.55 -1.82
C HIS A 137 -25.69 -0.31 -0.49
#